data_AF-G5JLR8-F1
#
_entry.id   AF-G5JLR8-F1
#
_cell.length_a   1.000
_cell.length_b   1.000
_cell.length_c   1.000
_cell.angle_alpha   90.00
_cell.angle_beta   90.00
_cell.angle_gamma   90.00
#
_symmetry.space_group_name_H-M   'P 1'
#
loop_
_entity.id
_entity.type
_entity.pdbx_description
1 polymer ?
#
loop_
_entity_poly.entity_id
_entity_poly.type
_entity_poly.pdbx_seq_one_letter_code
_entity_poly.pdbx_strand_id
1 'polypeptide(L)'
;MSDVSLKLSAKDIYEKDFEKTMARGYRREEVDAFLDDIIADYQKMADMNNEVVKLSEENHKLKKELEELRLRVATSRPQDNKSFASNNSNASTSASTNNVDILKRISNLEKAVFGK
;
A
#
# COMPACT_ATOMS: atom_id res chain seq x y z
N MET A 1 -1.40 -14.68 0.27
CA MET A 1 -1.93 -15.10 -1.04
C MET A 1 -1.27 -16.41 -1.39
N SER A 2 -2.01 -17.39 -1.87
CA SER A 2 -1.42 -18.55 -2.55
C SER A 2 -0.59 -18.05 -3.73
N ASP A 3 0.67 -18.48 -3.85
CA ASP A 3 1.54 -18.15 -4.96
C ASP A 3 0.97 -18.73 -6.26
N VAL A 4 0.15 -17.95 -6.96
CA VAL A 4 -0.35 -18.29 -8.29
C VAL A 4 0.81 -18.09 -9.26
N SER A 5 1.60 -19.15 -9.44
CA SER A 5 2.66 -19.17 -10.44
C SER A 5 2.07 -19.55 -11.81
N LEU A 6 2.19 -18.67 -12.79
CA LEU A 6 1.79 -18.93 -14.16
C LEU A 6 2.81 -19.85 -14.83
N LYS A 7 2.31 -20.87 -15.54
CA LYS A 7 3.15 -21.85 -16.24
C LYS A 7 3.82 -21.31 -17.51
N LEU A 8 3.28 -20.24 -18.07
CA LEU A 8 3.70 -19.64 -19.33
C LEU A 8 3.69 -18.12 -19.17
N SER A 9 4.61 -17.45 -19.85
CA SER A 9 4.59 -16.01 -20.09
C SER A 9 4.11 -15.71 -21.50
N ALA A 10 3.72 -14.45 -21.76
CA ALA A 10 3.41 -13.97 -23.11
C ALA A 10 4.57 -14.25 -24.10
N LYS A 11 5.81 -14.14 -23.62
CA LYS A 11 7.01 -14.44 -24.40
C LYS A 11 7.11 -15.93 -24.74
N ASP A 12 6.85 -16.82 -23.78
CA ASP A 12 6.90 -18.27 -24.02
C ASP A 12 5.87 -18.72 -25.05
N ILE A 13 4.73 -18.04 -25.11
CA ILE A 13 3.67 -18.29 -26.10
C ILE A 13 4.08 -17.77 -27.47
N TYR A 14 4.67 -16.58 -27.54
CA TYR A 14 5.17 -15.99 -28.79
C TYR A 14 6.29 -16.81 -29.43
N GLU A 15 7.23 -17.32 -28.61
CA GLU A 15 8.37 -18.11 -29.09
C GLU A 15 8.00 -19.59 -29.34
N LYS A 16 6.72 -19.95 -29.20
CA LYS A 16 6.28 -21.34 -29.33
C LYS A 16 6.17 -21.75 -30.79
N ASP A 17 7.08 -22.63 -31.22
CA ASP A 17 6.95 -23.34 -32.49
C ASP A 17 6.19 -24.66 -32.34
N PHE A 18 5.18 -24.86 -33.18
CA PHE A 18 4.43 -26.10 -33.28
C PHE A 18 4.97 -26.99 -34.40
N GLU A 19 5.10 -28.29 -34.12
CA GLU A 19 5.50 -29.27 -35.12
C GLU A 19 4.48 -29.34 -36.27
N LYS A 20 4.97 -29.26 -37.51
CA LYS A 20 4.11 -29.35 -38.70
C LYS A 20 3.66 -30.78 -38.90
N THR A 21 2.37 -31.05 -38.71
CA THR A 21 1.81 -32.36 -39.01
C THR A 21 1.59 -32.53 -40.51
N MET A 22 2.14 -33.60 -41.10
CA MET A 22 2.14 -33.84 -42.56
C MET A 22 0.77 -34.25 -43.15
N ALA A 23 -0.21 -34.61 -42.32
CA ALA A 23 -1.47 -35.22 -42.80
C ALA A 23 -2.75 -34.52 -42.30
N ARG A 24 -2.78 -33.98 -41.09
CA ARG A 24 -3.95 -33.30 -40.51
C ARG A 24 -3.49 -32.43 -39.35
N GLY A 25 -3.92 -31.16 -39.34
CA GLY A 25 -3.58 -30.21 -38.29
C GLY A 25 -4.46 -28.96 -38.38
N TYR A 26 -4.39 -28.12 -37.36
CA TYR A 26 -5.04 -26.81 -37.39
C TYR A 26 -4.37 -25.90 -38.44
N ARG A 27 -5.14 -24.96 -39.00
CA ARG A 27 -4.59 -23.94 -39.88
C ARG A 27 -3.67 -23.04 -39.07
N ARG A 28 -2.42 -22.88 -39.52
CA ARG A 28 -1.43 -22.03 -38.83
C ARG A 28 -1.96 -20.62 -38.59
N GLU A 29 -2.54 -20.00 -39.61
CA GLU A 29 -3.11 -18.65 -39.52
C GLU A 29 -4.20 -18.51 -38.44
N GLU A 30 -5.04 -19.53 -38.24
CA GLU A 30 -6.07 -19.49 -37.19
C GLU A 30 -5.50 -19.71 -35.81
N VAL A 31 -4.46 -20.56 -35.71
CA VAL A 31 -3.74 -20.77 -34.46
C VAL A 31 -3.00 -19.48 -34.09
N ASP A 32 -2.27 -18.88 -35.02
CA ASP A 32 -1.50 -17.67 -34.80
C ASP A 32 -2.41 -16.51 -34.37
N ALA A 33 -3.53 -16.28 -35.07
CA ALA A 33 -4.50 -15.25 -34.69
C ALA A 33 -5.09 -15.47 -33.28
N PHE A 34 -5.34 -16.73 -32.90
CA PHE A 34 -5.82 -17.04 -31.56
C PHE A 34 -4.72 -16.89 -30.49
N LEU A 35 -3.47 -17.20 -30.84
CA LEU A 35 -2.31 -17.01 -29.95
C LEU A 35 -2.02 -15.53 -29.73
N ASP A 36 -2.24 -14.66 -30.71
CA ASP A 36 -2.12 -13.20 -30.55
C ASP A 36 -3.09 -12.68 -29.47
N ASP A 37 -4.34 -13.12 -29.48
CA ASP A 37 -5.34 -12.78 -28.46
C ASP A 37 -4.89 -13.28 -27.06
N ILE A 38 -4.41 -14.51 -26.97
CA ILE A 38 -3.89 -15.09 -25.72
C ILE A 38 -2.67 -14.31 -25.23
N ILE A 39 -1.75 -13.94 -26.11
CA ILE A 39 -0.56 -13.15 -25.78
C ILE A 39 -0.98 -11.80 -25.17
N ALA A 40 -1.96 -11.12 -25.76
CA ALA A 40 -2.48 -9.86 -25.25
C ALA A 40 -3.07 -10.02 -23.84
N ASP A 41 -3.84 -11.08 -23.60
CA ASP A 41 -4.37 -11.37 -22.27
C ASP A 41 -3.26 -11.66 -21.25
N TYR A 42 -2.23 -12.40 -21.63
CA TYR A 42 -1.08 -12.67 -20.75
C TYR A 42 -0.26 -11.41 -20.43
N GLN A 43 -0.10 -10.51 -21.39
CA GLN A 43 0.53 -9.20 -21.13
C GLN A 43 -0.30 -8.39 -20.13
N LYS A 44 -1.62 -8.31 -20.33
CA LYS A 44 -2.52 -7.61 -19.41
C LYS A 44 -2.51 -8.21 -18.00
N MET A 45 -2.47 -9.54 -17.88
CA MET A 45 -2.33 -10.21 -16.59
C MET A 45 -0.98 -9.88 -15.91
N ALA A 46 0.11 -9.82 -16.67
CA ALA A 46 1.42 -9.44 -16.15
C ALA A 46 1.44 -7.99 -15.65
N ASP A 47 0.84 -7.07 -16.39
CA ASP A 47 0.72 -5.66 -15.99
C ASP A 47 -0.10 -5.51 -14.70
N MET A 48 -1.22 -6.21 -14.60
CA MET A 48 -2.05 -6.23 -13.38
C MET A 48 -1.27 -6.80 -12.20
N ASN A 49 -0.49 -7.87 -12.39
CA ASN A 49 0.33 -8.43 -11.33
C ASN A 49 1.43 -7.44 -10.88
N ASN A 50 2.05 -6.72 -11.81
CA ASN A 50 3.01 -5.67 -11.51
C ASN A 50 2.37 -4.53 -10.69
N GLU A 51 1.13 -4.15 -11.00
CA GLU A 51 0.37 -3.18 -10.21
C GLU A 51 0.08 -3.67 -8.80
N VAL A 52 -0.32 -4.94 -8.64
CA VAL A 52 -0.54 -5.56 -7.32
C VAL A 52 0.75 -5.55 -6.49
N VAL A 53 1.90 -5.86 -7.10
CA VAL A 53 3.20 -5.79 -6.42
C VAL A 53 3.49 -4.36 -5.96
N LYS A 54 3.35 -3.36 -6.83
CA LYS A 54 3.56 -1.94 -6.47
C LYS A 54 2.66 -1.50 -5.33
N LEU A 55 1.36 -1.82 -5.39
CA LEU A 55 0.41 -1.47 -4.34
C LEU A 55 0.69 -2.20 -3.02
N SER A 56 1.17 -3.44 -3.09
CA SER A 56 1.60 -4.21 -1.91
C SER A 56 2.82 -3.57 -1.24
N GLU A 57 3.82 -3.16 -2.04
CA GLU A 57 5.00 -2.45 -1.55
C GLU A 57 4.64 -1.09 -0.92
N GLU A 58 3.75 -0.33 -1.55
CA GLU A 58 3.27 0.95 -1.03
C GLU A 58 2.50 0.75 0.29
N ASN A 59 1.57 -0.21 0.34
CA ASN A 59 0.88 -0.57 1.58
C ASN A 59 1.85 -0.98 2.69
N HIS A 60 2.90 -1.73 2.35
CA HIS A 60 3.91 -2.13 3.31
C HIS A 60 4.68 -0.91 3.85
N LYS A 61 5.08 0.03 2.99
CA LYS A 61 5.73 1.30 3.38
C LYS A 61 4.83 2.14 4.29
N LEU A 62 3.56 2.34 3.92
CA LEU A 62 2.60 3.11 4.71
C LEU A 62 2.36 2.47 6.09
N LYS A 63 2.20 1.15 6.15
CA LYS A 63 2.04 0.43 7.42
C LYS A 63 3.26 0.63 8.33
N LYS A 64 4.47 0.58 7.77
CA LYS A 64 5.72 0.82 8.50
C LYS A 64 5.82 2.25 9.03
N GLU A 65 5.48 3.25 8.23
CA GLU A 65 5.45 4.66 8.65
C GLU A 65 4.43 4.88 9.78
N LEU A 66 3.25 4.25 9.66
CA LEU A 66 2.19 4.34 10.66
C LEU A 66 2.61 3.68 11.99
N GLU A 67 3.34 2.57 11.93
CA GLU A 67 3.96 1.93 13.09
C GLU A 67 5.02 2.82 13.75
N GLU A 68 5.91 3.45 12.96
CA GLU A 68 6.92 4.37 13.46
C GLU A 68 6.30 5.59 14.14
N LEU A 69 5.27 6.19 13.53
CA LEU A 69 4.52 7.31 14.11
C LEU A 69 3.83 6.90 15.42
N ARG A 70 3.23 5.70 15.47
CA ARG A 70 2.65 5.16 16.71
C ARG A 70 3.70 5.00 17.80
N LEU A 71 4.89 4.50 17.46
CA LEU A 71 6.00 4.39 18.40
C LEU A 71 6.42 5.77 18.92
N ARG A 72 6.60 6.76 18.03
CA ARG A 72 6.94 8.14 18.41
C ARG A 72 5.90 8.77 19.33
N VAL A 73 4.61 8.55 19.08
CA VAL A 73 3.53 9.06 19.95
C VAL A 73 3.53 8.35 21.31
N ALA A 74 3.79 7.04 21.33
CA ALA A 74 3.88 6.28 22.58
C ALA A 74 5.10 6.71 23.43
N THR A 75 6.24 6.99 22.80
CA THR A 75 7.47 7.43 23.48
C THR A 75 7.52 8.93 23.78
N SER A 76 6.76 9.75 23.06
CA SER A 76 6.65 11.21 23.30
C SER A 76 5.55 11.60 24.29
N ARG A 77 4.94 10.65 25.01
CA ARG A 77 4.15 10.98 26.21
C ARG A 77 5.13 11.43 27.30
N PRO A 78 5.12 12.71 27.71
CA PRO A 78 5.71 13.07 29.00
C PRO A 78 4.94 12.28 30.05
N GLN A 79 5.66 11.55 30.89
CA GLN A 79 5.16 10.87 32.08
C GLN A 79 4.75 11.89 33.16
N ASP A 80 3.93 12.87 32.82
CA ASP A 80 3.40 13.85 33.76
C ASP A 80 1.94 14.13 33.39
N ASN A 81 1.01 13.30 33.87
CA ASN A 81 0.00 13.78 34.83
C ASN A 81 -0.94 12.64 35.25
N LYS A 82 -0.83 12.24 36.52
CA LYS A 82 -1.82 11.42 37.22
C LYS A 82 -2.86 12.38 37.79
N SER A 83 -4.01 12.47 37.11
CA SER A 83 -5.28 13.18 37.44
C SER A 83 -5.73 13.87 36.14
N PHE A 84 -6.91 13.66 35.56
CA PHE A 84 -8.24 13.54 36.12
C PHE A 84 -9.10 12.67 35.18
N ALA A 85 -9.95 11.84 35.77
CA ALA A 85 -11.07 11.23 35.06
C ALA A 85 -12.05 12.33 34.63
N SER A 86 -12.55 12.28 33.39
CA SER A 86 -13.98 12.42 33.06
C SER A 86 -14.21 12.58 31.56
N ASN A 87 -15.13 11.76 31.05
CA ASN A 87 -16.04 11.97 29.92
C ASN A 87 -15.52 12.31 28.51
N ASN A 88 -15.69 11.31 27.65
CA ASN A 88 -16.64 11.35 26.53
C ASN A 88 -16.66 12.61 25.66
N SER A 89 -16.14 12.53 24.43
CA SER A 89 -16.97 12.44 23.21
C SER A 89 -16.15 12.77 21.95
N ASN A 90 -16.59 12.14 20.86
CA ASN A 90 -16.06 12.25 19.51
C ASN A 90 -15.99 13.69 18.95
N ALA A 91 -15.12 13.83 17.94
CA ALA A 91 -15.14 14.85 16.87
C ALA A 91 -14.43 16.20 17.12
N SER A 92 -13.11 16.24 16.89
CA SER A 92 -12.39 17.28 16.11
C SER A 92 -10.87 17.22 16.36
N THR A 93 -10.22 16.20 15.82
CA THR A 93 -8.81 15.86 16.12
C THR A 93 -7.77 16.73 15.40
N SER A 94 -8.17 17.71 14.59
CA SER A 94 -7.22 18.58 13.84
C SER A 94 -7.17 20.03 14.35
N ALA A 95 -8.28 20.55 14.90
CA ALA A 95 -8.29 21.86 15.58
C ALA A 95 -7.85 21.76 17.05
N SER A 96 -8.08 20.61 17.69
CA SER A 96 -7.74 20.37 19.10
C SER A 96 -6.22 20.28 19.35
N THR A 97 -5.45 19.71 18.42
CA THR A 97 -3.98 19.63 18.54
C THR A 97 -3.32 21.02 18.55
N ASN A 98 -3.76 21.93 17.67
CA ASN A 98 -3.30 23.31 17.64
C ASN A 98 -3.69 24.07 18.91
N ASN A 99 -4.92 23.88 19.41
CA ASN A 99 -5.37 24.48 20.66
C ASN A 99 -4.52 24.01 21.85
N VAL A 100 -4.12 22.74 21.90
CA VAL A 100 -3.25 22.20 22.96
C VAL A 100 -1.86 22.85 22.93
N ASP A 101 -1.26 23.02 21.74
CA ASP A 101 0.07 23.63 21.62
C ASP A 101 0.04 25.13 21.92
N ILE A 102 -1.03 25.83 21.53
CA ILE A 102 -1.27 27.24 21.90
C ILE A 102 -1.39 27.38 23.42
N LEU A 103 -2.18 26.52 24.08
CA LEU A 103 -2.35 26.55 25.54
C LEU A 103 -1.04 26.24 26.28
N LYS A 104 -0.23 25.29 25.79
CA LYS A 104 1.10 25.01 26.35
C LYS A 104 2.05 26.21 26.21
N ARG A 105 2.04 26.87 25.05
CA ARG A 105 2.87 28.05 24.81
C ARG A 105 2.46 29.21 25.72
N ILE A 106 1.16 29.45 25.87
CA ILE A 106 0.62 30.45 26.79
C ILE A 106 1.01 30.10 28.24
N SER A 107 0.85 28.85 28.69
CA SER A 107 1.22 28.43 30.04
C SER A 107 2.72 28.60 30.32
N ASN A 108 3.59 28.30 29.36
CA ASN A 108 5.03 28.52 29.49
C ASN A 108 5.38 30.01 29.54
N LEU A 109 4.70 30.84 28.76
CA LEU A 109 4.84 32.30 28.81
C LEU A 109 4.36 32.84 30.16
N GLU A 110 3.22 32.38 30.67
CA GLU A 110 2.71 32.76 31.99
C GLU A 110 3.68 32.35 33.09
N LYS A 111 4.24 31.13 33.04
CA LYS A 111 5.22 30.68 34.03
C LYS A 111 6.52 31.50 33.97
N ALA A 112 6.97 31.87 32.77
CA ALA A 112 8.16 32.71 32.60
C ALA A 112 7.95 34.17 33.04
N VAL A 113 6.73 34.69 32.89
CA VAL A 113 6.39 36.09 33.20
C VAL A 113 5.91 36.27 34.64
N PHE A 114 5.20 35.28 35.20
CA PHE A 114 4.56 35.33 36.51
C PHE A 114 5.17 34.36 37.54
N GLY A 115 6.22 33.62 37.18
CA GLY A 115 6.89 32.67 38.07
C GLY A 115 7.66 33.35 39.20
N LYS A 116 6.96 33.63 40.30
CA LYS A 116 7.50 33.53 41.68
C LYS A 116 7.07 32.20 42.28
#